data_AF-A0A2S8FX18-F1
#
_entry.id   AF-A0A2S8FX18-F1
#
_cell.length_a   1.000
_cell.length_b   1.000
_cell.length_c   1.000
_cell.angle_alpha   90.00
_cell.angle_beta   90.00
_cell.angle_gamma   90.00
#
_symmetry.space_group_name_H-M   'P 1'
#
loop_
_entity.id
_entity.type
_entity.pdbx_description
1 polymer ?
#
loop_
_entity_poly.entity_id
_entity_poly.type
_entity_poly.pdbx_seq_one_letter_code
_entity_poly.pdbx_strand_id
1 'polypeptide(L)'
;MSDATEDDAGDRNPQRKPGKKRRRPTTPAVNRSQDSSNRRTAEPSPPRAMSSDEILRSMGQMPGLIAMGILTPVQANAMRGVYGTMLQANQRMQSRRDEGRIDDPDIMQHLREHPFLLNTFEPFLTDQQIASIMEEYDEDEEGGQA
;
A
#
# COMPACT_ATOMS: atom_id res chain seq x y z
N MET A 1 0.16 -59.29 -28.93
CA MET A 1 1.25 -58.39 -29.34
C MET A 1 1.46 -57.44 -28.19
N SER A 2 2.47 -57.73 -27.39
CA SER A 2 2.83 -57.04 -26.16
C SER A 2 3.91 -56.04 -26.53
N ASP A 3 3.65 -54.76 -26.31
CA ASP A 3 4.69 -53.73 -26.45
C ASP A 3 4.95 -53.14 -25.08
N ALA A 4 6.20 -53.27 -24.67
CA ALA A 4 6.74 -52.93 -23.37
C ALA A 4 7.79 -51.83 -23.59
N THR A 5 7.70 -50.75 -22.84
CA THR A 5 8.73 -49.70 -22.77
C THR A 5 8.61 -49.10 -21.38
N GLU A 6 9.32 -49.66 -20.40
CA GLU A 6 10.68 -49.29 -19.95
C GLU A 6 10.71 -47.92 -19.25
N ASP A 7 10.52 -48.01 -17.94
CA ASP A 7 10.87 -47.03 -16.92
C ASP A 7 12.39 -46.78 -16.90
N ASP A 8 12.83 -45.57 -17.27
CA ASP A 8 14.19 -45.07 -16.97
C ASP A 8 14.10 -43.87 -16.01
N ALA A 9 13.87 -44.18 -14.73
CA ALA A 9 13.97 -43.21 -13.65
C ALA A 9 15.42 -43.10 -13.18
N GLY A 10 16.22 -42.35 -13.94
CA GLY A 10 17.60 -42.02 -13.61
C GLY A 10 17.73 -41.22 -12.31
N ASP A 11 18.07 -41.94 -11.24
CA ASP A 11 18.47 -41.44 -9.92
C ASP A 11 19.73 -40.56 -10.03
N ARG A 12 19.56 -39.24 -9.97
CA ARG A 12 20.66 -38.26 -9.90
C ARG A 12 20.75 -37.69 -8.49
N ASN A 13 21.45 -38.44 -7.63
CA ASN A 13 21.90 -38.04 -6.32
C ASN A 13 23.03 -36.97 -6.41
N PRO A 14 22.81 -35.69 -6.04
CA PRO A 14 23.87 -34.69 -6.07
C PRO A 14 24.75 -34.81 -4.81
N GLN A 15 26.00 -35.23 -5.03
CA GLN A 15 27.09 -35.21 -4.05
C GLN A 15 27.18 -33.86 -3.30
N ARG A 16 26.82 -33.89 -2.02
CA ARG A 16 27.09 -32.80 -1.07
C ARG A 16 28.58 -32.76 -0.75
N LYS A 17 29.28 -31.72 -1.24
CA LYS A 17 30.68 -31.44 -0.87
C LYS A 17 30.78 -30.92 0.58
N PRO A 18 31.78 -31.35 1.37
CA PRO A 18 31.94 -30.95 2.77
C PRO A 18 32.39 -29.48 2.90
N GLY A 19 31.80 -28.80 3.89
CA GLY A 19 31.91 -27.37 4.13
C GLY A 19 33.34 -26.88 4.39
N LYS A 20 33.72 -25.82 3.67
CA LYS A 20 34.93 -25.03 3.94
C LYS A 20 34.78 -24.32 5.29
N LYS A 21 35.70 -24.59 6.21
CA LYS A 21 35.85 -23.96 7.52
C LYS A 21 35.93 -22.43 7.37
N ARG A 22 34.91 -21.71 7.84
CA ARG A 22 34.93 -20.24 7.98
C ARG A 22 35.96 -19.87 9.06
N ARG A 23 37.12 -19.38 8.62
CA ARG A 23 38.06 -18.66 9.50
C ARG A 23 37.36 -17.38 9.94
N ARG A 24 37.15 -17.22 11.25
CA ARG A 24 36.64 -15.99 11.86
C ARG A 24 37.62 -14.84 11.55
N PRO A 25 37.16 -13.69 11.05
CA PRO A 25 37.97 -12.49 11.04
C PRO A 25 38.12 -11.98 12.48
N THR A 26 39.33 -11.97 13.00
CA THR A 26 39.71 -11.15 14.15
C THR A 26 39.73 -9.70 13.71
N THR A 27 38.68 -8.95 14.05
CA THR A 27 38.68 -7.49 13.92
C THR A 27 39.51 -6.88 15.05
N PRO A 28 40.44 -5.96 14.75
CA PRO A 28 41.16 -5.21 15.77
C PRO A 28 40.21 -4.28 16.53
N ALA A 29 40.37 -4.22 17.85
CA ALA A 29 39.68 -3.31 18.74
C ALA A 29 40.03 -1.86 18.35
N VAL A 30 39.08 -1.16 17.73
CA VAL A 30 39.19 0.27 17.47
C VAL A 30 38.66 1.01 18.68
N ASN A 31 39.55 1.77 19.33
CA ASN A 31 39.25 2.79 20.32
C ASN A 31 38.11 3.68 19.85
N ARG A 32 36.94 3.50 20.45
CA ARG A 32 35.77 4.34 20.22
C ARG A 32 35.83 5.50 21.20
N SER A 33 36.53 6.55 20.79
CA SER A 33 36.49 7.84 21.46
C SER A 33 35.03 8.27 21.60
N GLN A 34 34.69 8.60 22.84
CA GLN A 34 33.42 9.16 23.26
C GLN A 34 33.26 10.54 22.62
N ASP A 35 32.51 10.60 21.53
CA ASP A 35 31.89 11.85 21.08
C ASP A 35 30.38 11.72 21.31
N SER A 36 30.02 11.98 22.57
CA SER A 36 28.65 12.07 23.05
C SER A 36 28.14 13.50 22.87
N SER A 37 28.07 13.95 21.62
CA SER A 37 27.43 15.20 21.27
C SER A 37 26.08 14.95 20.58
N ASN A 38 25.01 15.29 21.29
CA ASN A 38 23.69 15.61 20.73
C ASN A 38 23.00 14.58 19.81
N ARG A 39 22.78 13.35 20.29
CA ARG A 39 21.62 12.55 19.82
C ARG A 39 20.35 13.18 20.37
N ARG A 40 19.89 14.26 19.73
CA ARG A 40 18.47 14.63 19.75
C ARG A 40 17.71 13.38 19.32
N THR A 41 16.98 12.78 20.24
CA THR A 41 15.95 11.78 19.98
C THR A 41 14.93 12.41 19.05
N ALA A 42 15.22 12.38 17.75
CA ALA A 42 14.24 12.64 16.72
C ALA A 42 13.22 11.53 16.87
N GLU A 43 12.05 11.87 17.40
CA GLU A 43 10.92 10.94 17.42
C GLU A 43 10.71 10.43 15.98
N PRO A 44 10.54 9.11 15.80
CA PRO A 44 10.35 8.54 14.48
C PRO A 44 9.10 9.15 13.86
N SER A 45 9.29 10.01 12.87
CA SER A 45 8.19 10.57 12.11
C SER A 45 7.38 9.41 11.52
N PRO A 46 6.04 9.43 11.63
CA PRO A 46 5.23 8.34 11.12
C PRO A 46 5.55 8.11 9.64
N PRO A 47 5.59 6.85 9.18
CA PRO A 47 5.90 6.54 7.80
C PRO A 47 4.88 7.21 6.89
N ARG A 48 5.32 8.23 6.13
CA ARG A 48 4.48 8.87 5.13
C ARG A 48 4.27 7.90 3.97
N ALA A 49 3.01 7.65 3.62
CA ALA A 49 2.68 6.95 2.39
C ALA A 49 3.16 7.79 1.20
N MET A 50 3.79 7.13 0.23
CA MET A 50 4.32 7.75 -0.97
C MET A 50 3.16 8.20 -1.88
N SER A 51 3.25 9.40 -2.45
CA SER A 51 2.21 9.89 -3.36
C SER A 51 2.23 9.13 -4.70
N SER A 52 1.12 9.16 -5.44
CA SER A 52 1.05 8.51 -6.76
C SER A 52 2.09 9.07 -7.73
N ASP A 53 2.34 10.39 -7.70
CA ASP A 53 3.34 11.04 -8.54
C ASP A 53 4.77 10.62 -8.18
N GLU A 54 5.07 10.49 -6.88
CA GLU A 54 6.36 10.01 -6.40
C GLU A 54 6.63 8.57 -6.83
N ILE A 55 5.59 7.71 -6.79
CA ILE A 55 5.67 6.33 -7.25
C ILE A 55 5.95 6.28 -8.76
N LEU A 56 5.19 7.03 -9.57
CA LEU A 56 5.37 7.08 -11.02
C LEU A 56 6.75 7.63 -11.40
N ARG A 57 7.21 8.67 -10.71
CA ARG A 57 8.54 9.23 -10.91
C ARG A 57 9.64 8.22 -10.60
N SER A 58 9.51 7.50 -9.49
CA SER A 58 10.44 6.43 -9.08
C SER A 58 10.46 5.29 -10.12
N MET A 59 9.30 4.92 -10.67
CA MET A 59 9.22 3.94 -11.76
C MET A 59 9.94 4.39 -13.03
N GLY A 60 9.83 5.68 -13.38
CA GLY A 60 10.51 6.26 -14.54
C GLY A 60 12.04 6.27 -14.44
N GLN A 61 12.59 6.30 -13.22
CA GLN A 61 14.04 6.31 -12.98
C GLN A 61 14.69 4.92 -13.03
N MET A 62 13.92 3.84 -12.86
CA MET A 62 14.45 2.48 -12.81
C MET A 62 15.28 2.06 -14.03
N PRO A 63 14.89 2.35 -15.29
CA PRO A 63 15.72 2.02 -16.45
C PRO A 63 17.13 2.62 -16.38
N GLY A 64 17.25 3.86 -15.88
CA GLY A 64 18.54 4.51 -15.69
C GLY A 64 19.39 3.82 -14.62
N LEU A 65 18.77 3.39 -13.51
CA LEU A 65 19.46 2.63 -12.45
C LEU A 65 19.93 1.25 -12.92
N ILE A 66 19.19 0.61 -13.83
CA ILE A 66 19.62 -0.64 -14.49
C ILE A 66 20.80 -0.37 -15.42
N ALA A 67 20.72 0.68 -16.24
CA ALA A 67 21.79 1.04 -17.18
C ALA A 67 23.12 1.38 -16.46
N MET A 68 23.04 1.96 -15.27
CA MET A 68 24.20 2.23 -14.40
C MET A 68 24.68 1.00 -13.61
N GLY A 69 23.99 -0.14 -13.70
CA GLY A 69 24.33 -1.37 -12.96
C GLY A 69 24.05 -1.31 -11.46
N ILE A 70 23.32 -0.30 -10.98
CA ILE A 70 22.94 -0.15 -9.56
C ILE A 70 21.85 -1.16 -9.21
N LEU A 71 20.89 -1.37 -10.13
CA LEU A 71 19.83 -2.36 -10.00
C LEU A 71 19.98 -3.45 -11.05
N THR A 72 19.75 -4.69 -10.64
CA THR A 72 19.55 -5.78 -11.59
C THR A 72 18.14 -5.71 -12.19
N PRO A 73 17.92 -6.24 -13.41
CA PRO A 73 16.58 -6.31 -14.00
C PRO A 73 15.56 -7.03 -13.11
N VAL A 74 16.01 -8.07 -12.40
CA VAL A 74 15.16 -8.83 -11.46
C VAL A 74 14.70 -7.97 -10.29
N GLN A 75 15.59 -7.18 -9.69
CA GLN A 75 15.25 -6.25 -8.62
C GLN A 75 14.29 -5.16 -9.10
N ALA A 76 14.55 -4.58 -10.27
CA ALA A 76 13.68 -3.55 -10.84
C ALA A 76 12.26 -4.08 -11.12
N ASN A 77 12.13 -5.31 -11.62
CA ASN A 77 10.82 -5.93 -11.82
C ASN A 77 10.09 -6.18 -10.49
N ALA A 78 10.79 -6.62 -9.45
CA ALA A 78 10.20 -6.77 -8.11
C ALA A 78 9.71 -5.41 -7.57
N MET A 79 10.52 -4.36 -7.70
CA MET A 79 10.14 -3.00 -7.30
C MET A 79 8.94 -2.49 -8.10
N ARG A 80 8.87 -2.73 -9.41
CA ARG A 80 7.68 -2.40 -10.23
C ARG A 80 6.41 -3.07 -9.71
N GLY A 81 6.48 -4.33 -9.30
CA GLY A 81 5.32 -5.02 -8.71
C GLY A 81 4.85 -4.37 -7.41
N VAL A 82 5.78 -3.99 -6.54
CA VAL A 82 5.48 -3.27 -5.29
C VAL A 82 4.85 -1.91 -5.58
N TYR A 83 5.48 -1.11 -6.45
CA TYR A 83 4.97 0.21 -6.84
C TYR A 83 3.59 0.13 -7.49
N GLY A 84 3.35 -0.85 -8.36
CA GLY A 84 2.02 -1.07 -8.95
C GLY A 84 0.96 -1.36 -7.88
N THR A 85 1.30 -2.18 -6.88
CA THR A 85 0.39 -2.48 -5.76
C THR A 85 0.09 -1.23 -4.93
N MET A 86 1.11 -0.40 -4.64
CA MET A 86 0.92 0.86 -3.92
C MET A 86 0.07 1.86 -4.72
N LEU A 87 0.29 1.95 -6.03
CA LEU A 87 -0.48 2.84 -6.90
C LEU A 87 -1.95 2.44 -6.94
N GLN A 88 -2.24 1.14 -7.04
CA GLN A 88 -3.61 0.62 -6.99
C GLN A 88 -4.27 0.90 -5.63
N ALA A 89 -3.53 0.76 -4.53
CA ALA A 89 -4.03 1.10 -3.20
C ALA A 89 -4.36 2.59 -3.07
N ASN A 90 -3.47 3.47 -3.56
CA ASN A 90 -3.71 4.92 -3.58
C ASN A 90 -4.94 5.28 -4.42
N GLN A 91 -5.11 4.65 -5.59
CA GLN A 91 -6.28 4.90 -6.44
C GLN A 91 -7.58 4.49 -5.75
N ARG A 92 -7.60 3.31 -5.09
CA ARG A 92 -8.77 2.88 -4.29
C ARG A 92 -9.06 3.81 -3.13
N MET A 93 -8.03 4.35 -2.47
CA MET A 93 -8.21 5.31 -1.38
C MET A 93 -8.69 6.67 -1.88
N GLN A 94 -8.29 7.09 -3.08
CA GLN A 94 -8.81 8.30 -3.71
C GLN A 94 -10.27 8.13 -4.13
N SER A 95 -10.63 7.00 -4.75
CA SER A 95 -12.03 6.68 -5.06
C SER A 95 -12.91 6.69 -3.80
N ARG A 96 -12.42 6.12 -2.69
CA ARG A 96 -13.12 6.17 -1.39
C ARG A 96 -13.28 7.56 -0.81
N ARG A 97 -12.45 8.53 -1.21
CA ARG A 97 -12.56 9.92 -0.78
C ARG A 97 -13.66 10.67 -1.54
N ASP A 98 -13.96 10.26 -2.76
CA ASP A 98 -15.10 10.76 -3.54
C ASP A 98 -16.40 9.96 -3.27
N GLU A 99 -16.32 8.79 -2.62
CA GLU A 99 -17.47 7.97 -2.17
C GLU A 99 -18.20 8.56 -0.93
N GLY A 100 -17.84 9.76 -0.48
CA GLY A 100 -18.56 10.50 0.56
C GLY A 100 -19.92 11.04 0.12
N ARG A 101 -20.43 10.65 -1.04
CA ARG A 101 -21.74 11.06 -1.55
C ARG A 101 -22.66 9.85 -1.61
N ILE A 102 -23.79 9.93 -0.92
CA ILE A 102 -24.84 8.92 -1.02
C ILE A 102 -25.62 9.27 -2.29
N ASP A 103 -25.32 8.57 -3.38
CA ASP A 103 -25.93 8.84 -4.69
C ASP A 103 -27.34 8.23 -4.83
N ASP A 104 -27.82 7.52 -3.80
CA ASP A 104 -29.16 6.92 -3.79
C ASP A 104 -30.18 7.87 -3.15
N PRO A 105 -31.06 8.49 -3.95
CA PRO A 105 -32.04 9.47 -3.46
C PRO A 105 -33.08 8.83 -2.53
N ASP A 106 -33.40 7.54 -2.71
CA ASP A 106 -34.40 6.86 -1.87
C ASP A 106 -33.85 6.64 -0.46
N ILE A 107 -32.55 6.33 -0.34
CA ILE A 107 -31.88 6.20 0.96
C ILE A 107 -31.77 7.55 1.65
N MET A 108 -31.42 8.61 0.92
CA MET A 108 -31.36 9.95 1.48
C MET A 108 -32.74 10.39 1.98
N GLN A 109 -33.79 10.19 1.19
CA GLN A 109 -35.17 10.48 1.58
C GLN A 109 -35.60 9.67 2.81
N HIS A 110 -35.25 8.38 2.89
CA HIS A 110 -35.60 7.56 4.03
C HIS A 110 -34.88 7.98 5.33
N LEU A 111 -33.61 8.41 5.23
CA LEU A 111 -32.86 8.96 6.36
C LEU A 111 -33.42 10.33 6.81
N ARG A 112 -33.99 11.11 5.88
CA ARG A 112 -34.69 12.38 6.17
C ARG A 112 -36.01 12.15 6.91
N GLU A 113 -36.84 11.23 6.43
CA GLU A 113 -38.14 10.92 7.03
C GLU A 113 -38.01 10.35 8.45
N HIS A 114 -36.83 9.83 8.81
CA HIS A 114 -36.58 9.16 10.09
C HIS A 114 -35.28 9.65 10.77
N PRO A 115 -35.29 10.83 11.41
CA PRO A 115 -34.08 11.43 12.01
C PRO A 115 -33.40 10.56 13.08
N PHE A 116 -34.16 9.67 13.75
CA PHE A 116 -33.59 8.74 14.72
C PHE A 116 -32.66 7.69 14.08
N LEU A 117 -32.87 7.36 12.81
CA LEU A 117 -31.97 6.49 12.05
C LEU A 117 -30.64 7.19 11.80
N LEU A 118 -30.64 8.52 11.62
CA LEU A 118 -29.43 9.31 11.41
C LEU A 118 -28.49 9.19 12.62
N ASN A 119 -29.02 9.28 13.85
CA ASN A 119 -28.24 9.02 15.08
C ASN A 119 -27.74 7.56 15.19
N THR A 120 -28.47 6.60 14.60
CA THR A 120 -28.08 5.19 14.61
C THR A 120 -26.98 4.91 13.59
N PHE A 121 -27.02 5.59 12.46
CA PHE A 121 -26.06 5.45 11.36
C PHE A 121 -24.89 6.45 11.43
N GLU A 122 -24.93 7.45 12.31
CA GLU A 122 -23.85 8.41 12.57
C GLU A 122 -22.45 7.79 12.61
N PRO A 123 -22.18 6.69 13.34
CA PRO A 123 -20.83 6.10 13.38
C PRO A 123 -20.38 5.46 12.05
N PHE A 124 -21.29 5.27 11.10
CA PHE A 124 -21.05 4.69 9.77
C PHE A 124 -21.05 5.73 8.65
N LEU A 125 -21.50 6.95 8.95
CA LEU A 125 -21.52 8.07 8.01
C LEU A 125 -20.30 8.94 8.24
N THR A 126 -19.79 9.53 7.16
CA THR A 126 -18.79 10.59 7.26
C THR A 126 -19.45 11.93 7.54
N ASP A 127 -18.72 12.85 8.17
CA ASP A 127 -19.21 14.22 8.42
C ASP A 127 -19.71 14.91 7.15
N GLN A 128 -19.09 14.60 6.00
CA GLN A 128 -19.50 15.12 4.69
C GLN A 128 -20.84 14.54 4.23
N GLN A 129 -21.10 13.25 4.45
CA GLN A 129 -22.39 12.63 4.15
C GLN A 129 -23.50 13.18 5.04
N ILE A 130 -23.20 13.40 6.33
CA ILE A 130 -24.15 14.02 7.27
C ILE A 130 -24.49 15.44 6.81
N ALA A 131 -23.48 16.23 6.43
CA ALA A 131 -23.69 17.57 5.89
C ALA A 131 -24.54 17.56 4.62
N SER A 132 -24.28 16.66 3.67
CA SER A 132 -25.08 16.55 2.44
C SER A 132 -26.54 16.14 2.70
N ILE A 133 -26.80 15.30 3.71
CA ILE A 133 -28.18 14.95 4.09
C ILE A 133 -28.93 16.15 4.69
N MET A 134 -28.22 17.02 5.43
CA MET A 134 -28.80 18.20 6.09
C MET A 134 -28.95 19.41 5.15
N GLU A 135 -27.97 19.67 4.27
CA GLU A 135 -27.95 20.85 3.38
C GLU A 135 -29.08 20.84 2.35
N GLU A 136 -29.47 19.66 1.84
CA GLU A 136 -30.57 19.51 0.87
C GLU A 136 -31.96 19.59 1.56
N TYR A 137 -32.04 19.58 2.89
CA TYR A 137 -33.30 19.73 3.65
C TYR A 137 -33.77 21.20 3.70
N ASP A 138 -32.81 22.13 3.73
CA ASP A 138 -33.10 23.57 3.81
C ASP A 138 -33.63 24.12 2.46
N GLU A 139 -33.29 23.49 1.34
CA GLU A 139 -33.74 23.92 -0.01
C GLU A 139 -35.19 23.49 -0.33
N ASP A 140 -35.68 22.39 0.26
CA ASP A 140 -37.02 21.84 0.00
C ASP A 140 -38.16 22.56 0.76
N GLU A 141 -37.87 23.28 1.85
CA GLU A 141 -38.88 24.00 2.64
C GLU A 141 -39.26 25.39 2.05
N GLU A 142 -38.42 26.01 1.20
CA GLU A 142 -38.71 27.33 0.60
C GLU A 142 -39.60 27.27 -0.67
N GLY A 143 -39.84 26.08 -1.25
CA GLY A 143 -40.60 25.92 -2.51
C GLY A 143 -42.12 25.74 -2.37
N GLY A 144 -42.66 25.67 -1.15
CA GLY A 144 -44.03 25.21 -0.87
C GLY A 144 -45.14 26.27 -0.80
N GLN A 145 -44.88 27.54 -1.12
CA GLN A 145 -45.90 28.61 -1.15
C GLN A 145 -46.00 29.24 -2.55
N ALA A 146 -46.78 28.61 -3.44
CA ALA A 146 -47.31 29.25 -4.65
C ALA A 146 -48.72 28.73 -4.94
#